data_AF-A0A7S2ZWM4-F1
#
_entry.id   AF-A0A7S2ZWM4-F1
#
_cell.length_a   1.000
_cell.length_b   1.000
_cell.length_c   1.000
_cell.angle_alpha   90.00
_cell.angle_beta   90.00
_cell.angle_gamma   90.00
#
_symmetry.space_group_name_H-M   'P 1'
#
loop_
_entity.id
_entity.type
_entity.pdbx_description
1 polymer ?
#
loop_
_entity_poly.entity_id
_entity_poly.type
_entity_poly.pdbx_seq_one_letter_code
_entity_poly.pdbx_strand_id
1 'polypeptide(L)'
;ESWDWKSGRARSGAKKVEGHPRKGSMEEESRPEEEADANARVRKIDELDCVPKSLLGTLTAVLSDLAEMRKPSANLSDASFICQDLVNALKRDSRETLSVRRLLGKWRVVRRDLVPLACIVHNSNLSDFDKDKVLFEITKVVVWLLMPIDFECDVWIKPSLEKQILECKEAFSSSGSSNTCTALEPFVSYFQSCVEFRLSGLDATERQGNSAALKGDNALELLLTLFRNLLHLPVVWKDTEQRMRGISLHPSLVSALQQVDFFQSFIVLFSGSDAVEMMSNGMISLAVQTLAMTFRLVEPGELAAA
;
A
#
# COMPACT_ATOMS: atom_id res chain seq x y z
N GLU A 1 -9.78 2.37 21.83
CA GLU A 1 -8.69 1.37 21.97
C GLU A 1 -7.78 1.47 20.75
N SER A 2 -6.53 1.87 21.00
CA SER A 2 -5.53 2.29 20.00
C SER A 2 -4.66 1.09 19.62
N TRP A 3 -4.72 0.66 18.36
CA TRP A 3 -3.70 -0.22 17.79
C TRP A 3 -2.72 0.65 17.01
N ASP A 4 -1.55 0.82 17.61
CA ASP A 4 -0.42 1.60 17.13
C ASP A 4 0.24 0.87 15.95
N TRP A 5 0.13 1.42 14.74
CA TRP A 5 0.75 0.90 13.52
C TRP A 5 2.29 1.09 13.51
N LYS A 6 2.88 1.61 14.60
CA LYS A 6 4.30 1.99 14.72
C LYS A 6 5.28 0.87 15.13
N SER A 7 4.85 -0.36 15.45
CA SER A 7 5.77 -1.38 15.98
C SER A 7 6.49 -2.22 14.91
N GLY A 8 7.46 -1.62 14.22
CA GLY A 8 8.44 -2.31 13.37
C GLY A 8 9.88 -2.09 13.88
N ARG A 9 10.21 -2.59 15.09
CA ARG A 9 11.60 -2.57 15.61
C ARG A 9 12.29 -3.90 15.33
N ALA A 10 13.17 -3.93 14.32
CA ALA A 10 14.15 -4.99 14.17
C ALA A 10 15.23 -4.87 15.26
N ARG A 11 15.43 -5.93 16.06
CA ARG A 11 16.60 -6.05 16.95
C ARG A 11 17.73 -6.74 16.19
N SER A 12 18.86 -6.05 16.01
CA SER A 12 20.10 -6.66 15.54
C SER A 12 20.78 -7.40 16.70
N GLY A 13 21.15 -8.65 16.46
CA GLY A 13 21.95 -9.47 17.36
C GLY A 13 22.92 -10.28 16.54
N ALA A 14 24.09 -9.70 16.25
CA ALA A 14 25.19 -10.38 15.57
C ALA A 14 25.75 -11.50 16.47
N LYS A 15 25.82 -12.73 15.95
CA LYS A 15 26.75 -13.74 16.45
C LYS A 15 27.58 -14.30 15.29
N LYS A 16 28.88 -14.05 15.43
CA LYS A 16 29.99 -14.47 14.58
C LYS A 16 30.16 -15.99 14.67
N VAL A 17 30.22 -16.69 13.54
CA VAL A 17 30.76 -18.06 13.46
C VAL A 17 31.63 -18.14 12.20
N GLU A 18 32.94 -18.28 12.41
CA GLU A 18 33.96 -18.60 11.40
C GLU A 18 34.02 -20.13 11.21
N GLY A 19 34.32 -20.62 9.99
CA GLY A 19 34.77 -22.00 9.80
C GLY A 19 34.52 -22.69 8.45
N HIS A 20 35.26 -22.29 7.41
CA HIS A 20 35.79 -23.06 6.26
C HIS A 20 34.93 -23.90 5.26
N PRO A 21 35.42 -24.05 4.00
CA PRO A 21 34.64 -24.50 2.85
C PRO A 21 34.80 -26.01 2.57
N ARG A 22 33.73 -26.64 2.07
CA ARG A 22 33.83 -27.92 1.33
C ARG A 22 33.10 -27.81 0.00
N LYS A 23 33.89 -27.93 -1.07
CA LYS A 23 33.43 -28.32 -2.42
C LYS A 23 32.75 -29.68 -2.32
N GLY A 24 31.61 -29.81 -2.99
CA GLY A 24 30.90 -31.06 -3.24
C GLY A 24 29.82 -30.81 -4.26
N SER A 25 30.15 -31.07 -5.52
CA SER A 25 29.22 -31.16 -6.64
C SER A 25 28.21 -32.28 -6.42
N MET A 26 26.91 -32.01 -6.59
CA MET A 26 25.95 -33.02 -7.05
C MET A 26 24.69 -32.33 -7.57
N GLU A 27 24.27 -32.77 -8.74
CA GLU A 27 23.02 -32.43 -9.42
C GLU A 27 21.84 -32.73 -8.50
N GLU A 28 21.02 -31.72 -8.21
CA GLU A 28 19.77 -31.90 -7.50
C GLU A 28 18.67 -32.11 -8.54
N GLU A 29 18.57 -33.35 -9.00
CA GLU A 29 17.44 -33.89 -9.74
C GLU A 29 16.25 -33.91 -8.77
N SER A 30 15.46 -32.83 -8.75
CA SER A 30 14.27 -32.70 -7.90
C SER A 30 13.28 -33.80 -8.26
N ARG A 31 13.00 -34.69 -7.30
CA ARG A 31 12.07 -35.82 -7.46
C ARG A 31 10.67 -35.31 -7.82
N PRO A 32 10.00 -35.88 -8.84
CA PRO A 32 8.63 -35.49 -9.22
C PRO A 32 7.59 -35.70 -8.10
N GLU A 33 7.90 -36.47 -7.06
CA GLU A 33 7.04 -36.66 -5.89
C GLU A 33 7.03 -35.45 -4.92
N GLU A 34 8.14 -34.73 -4.76
CA GLU A 34 8.18 -33.49 -3.95
C GLU A 34 7.49 -32.33 -4.66
N GLU A 35 7.62 -32.27 -5.99
CA GLU A 35 6.89 -31.30 -6.83
C GLU A 35 5.39 -31.60 -6.86
N ALA A 36 4.99 -32.88 -6.86
CA ALA A 36 3.60 -33.30 -6.78
C ALA A 36 2.98 -33.00 -5.40
N ASP A 37 3.72 -33.18 -4.29
CA ASP A 37 3.27 -32.83 -2.95
C ASP A 37 3.20 -31.31 -2.75
N ALA A 38 4.16 -30.55 -3.30
CA ALA A 38 4.10 -29.09 -3.34
C ALA A 38 2.90 -28.60 -4.16
N ASN A 39 2.65 -29.18 -5.35
CA ASN A 39 1.50 -28.84 -6.19
C ASN A 39 0.16 -29.26 -5.60
N ALA A 40 0.09 -30.41 -4.91
CA ALA A 40 -1.10 -30.84 -4.17
C ALA A 40 -1.39 -29.94 -2.97
N ARG A 41 -0.36 -29.46 -2.27
CA ARG A 41 -0.47 -28.49 -1.19
C ARG A 41 -0.87 -27.10 -1.69
N VAL A 42 -0.36 -26.66 -2.85
CA VAL A 42 -0.80 -25.42 -3.53
C VAL A 42 -2.27 -25.51 -3.96
N ARG A 43 -2.75 -26.67 -4.43
CA ARG A 43 -4.19 -26.88 -4.68
C ARG A 43 -5.02 -26.83 -3.39
N LYS A 44 -4.49 -27.37 -2.28
CA LYS A 44 -5.08 -27.19 -0.95
C LYS A 44 -5.10 -25.73 -0.47
N ILE A 45 -4.17 -24.88 -0.93
CA ILE A 45 -4.11 -23.44 -0.60
C ILE A 45 -5.21 -22.63 -1.31
N ASP A 46 -5.58 -23.03 -2.53
CA ASP A 46 -6.78 -22.50 -3.21
C ASP A 46 -8.08 -23.01 -2.56
N GLU A 47 -8.06 -24.19 -1.95
CA GLU A 47 -9.17 -24.75 -1.16
C GLU A 47 -9.25 -24.23 0.29
N LEU A 48 -8.18 -23.60 0.80
CA LEU A 48 -8.14 -22.87 2.08
C LEU A 48 -8.80 -21.48 1.95
N ASP A 49 -9.93 -21.43 1.24
CA ASP A 49 -10.93 -20.35 1.23
C ASP A 49 -11.66 -20.31 2.59
N CYS A 50 -10.92 -20.17 3.69
CA CYS A 50 -11.46 -20.13 5.05
C CYS A 50 -12.00 -18.73 5.39
N VAL A 51 -12.72 -18.10 4.48
CA VAL A 51 -13.53 -16.93 4.81
C VAL A 51 -14.88 -17.46 5.29
N PRO A 52 -15.30 -17.19 6.53
CA PRO A 52 -16.62 -17.62 7.02
C PRO A 52 -17.71 -17.24 6.01
N LYS A 53 -18.65 -18.14 5.70
CA LYS A 53 -19.69 -17.88 4.68
C LYS A 53 -20.46 -16.58 4.93
N SER A 54 -20.66 -16.22 6.20
CA SER A 54 -21.24 -14.94 6.61
C SER A 54 -20.41 -13.74 6.15
N LEU A 55 -19.09 -13.80 6.33
CA LEU A 55 -18.15 -12.75 5.90
C LEU A 55 -18.03 -12.71 4.36
N LEU A 56 -18.07 -13.87 3.69
CA LEU A 56 -18.07 -13.94 2.23
C LEU A 56 -19.31 -13.26 1.63
N GLY A 57 -20.49 -13.48 2.21
CA GLY A 57 -21.72 -12.82 1.80
C GLY A 57 -21.65 -11.30 1.95
N THR A 58 -21.18 -10.82 3.11
CA THR A 58 -20.98 -9.38 3.34
C THR A 58 -19.96 -8.77 2.37
N LEU A 59 -18.80 -9.40 2.18
CA LEU A 59 -17.78 -8.89 1.26
C LEU A 59 -18.26 -8.87 -0.19
N THR A 60 -19.02 -9.89 -0.61
CA THR A 60 -19.57 -9.92 -1.97
C THR A 60 -20.56 -8.77 -2.20
N ALA A 61 -21.43 -8.48 -1.21
CA ALA A 61 -22.34 -7.34 -1.28
C ALA A 61 -21.59 -6.01 -1.36
N VAL A 62 -20.62 -5.79 -0.45
CA VAL A 62 -19.77 -4.59 -0.42
C VAL A 62 -19.04 -4.38 -1.75
N LEU A 63 -18.54 -5.44 -2.39
CA LEU A 63 -17.89 -5.33 -3.69
C LEU A 63 -18.85 -5.12 -4.86
N SER A 64 -20.07 -5.64 -4.77
CA SER A 64 -21.12 -5.32 -5.73
C SER A 64 -21.45 -3.83 -5.66
N ASP A 65 -21.57 -3.27 -4.46
CA ASP A 65 -21.84 -1.86 -4.26
C ASP A 65 -20.67 -1.00 -4.78
N LEU A 66 -19.41 -1.38 -4.52
CA LEU A 66 -18.25 -0.71 -5.13
C LEU A 66 -18.27 -0.74 -6.66
N ALA A 67 -18.71 -1.84 -7.27
CA ALA A 67 -18.81 -1.94 -8.72
C ALA A 67 -19.89 -1.01 -9.27
N GLU A 68 -21.02 -0.86 -8.58
CA GLU A 68 -22.07 0.10 -8.93
C GLU A 68 -21.59 1.55 -8.80
N MET A 69 -20.76 1.85 -7.78
CA MET A 69 -20.16 3.18 -7.56
C MET A 69 -19.27 3.67 -8.70
N ARG A 70 -18.79 2.77 -9.57
CA ARG A 70 -17.98 3.13 -10.73
C ARG A 70 -18.80 3.64 -11.92
N LYS A 71 -20.13 3.57 -11.85
CA LYS A 71 -21.00 4.02 -12.94
C LYS A 71 -21.11 5.56 -12.93
N PRO A 72 -21.19 6.23 -14.09
CA PRO A 72 -21.28 7.70 -14.15
C PRO A 72 -22.47 8.32 -13.39
N SER A 73 -23.53 7.55 -13.19
CA SER A 73 -24.75 7.98 -12.48
C SER A 73 -24.78 7.57 -11.00
N ALA A 74 -23.69 7.03 -10.48
CA ALA A 74 -23.66 6.51 -9.11
C ALA A 74 -23.71 7.62 -8.07
N ASN A 75 -24.43 7.37 -6.99
CA ASN A 75 -24.40 8.25 -5.83
C ASN A 75 -23.15 7.96 -4.98
N LEU A 76 -22.14 8.80 -5.10
CA LEU A 76 -20.86 8.63 -4.40
C LEU A 76 -20.93 8.90 -2.89
N SER A 77 -22.06 9.37 -2.34
CA SER A 77 -22.19 9.68 -0.90
C SER A 77 -21.87 8.50 -0.01
N ASP A 78 -22.19 7.28 -0.48
CA ASP A 78 -22.09 6.07 0.35
C ASP A 78 -20.73 5.37 0.19
N ALA A 79 -19.89 5.84 -0.73
CA ALA A 79 -18.58 5.23 -1.04
C ALA A 79 -17.67 5.18 0.20
N SER A 80 -17.75 6.21 1.05
CA SER A 80 -16.99 6.26 2.31
C SER A 80 -17.41 5.15 3.29
N PHE A 81 -18.71 4.86 3.41
CA PHE A 81 -19.21 3.81 4.30
C PHE A 81 -18.83 2.41 3.80
N ILE A 82 -18.94 2.19 2.49
CA ILE A 82 -18.54 0.92 1.85
C ILE A 82 -17.04 0.64 2.09
N CYS A 83 -16.19 1.66 1.91
CA CYS A 83 -14.76 1.53 2.18
C CYS A 83 -14.48 1.30 3.67
N GLN A 84 -15.24 1.95 4.56
CA GLN A 84 -15.12 1.74 6.00
C GLN A 84 -15.46 0.31 6.42
N ASP A 85 -16.45 -0.32 5.78
CA ASP A 85 -16.79 -1.72 6.00
C ASP A 85 -15.67 -2.66 5.57
N LEU A 86 -15.00 -2.38 4.44
CA LEU A 86 -13.78 -3.11 4.05
C LEU A 86 -12.65 -2.94 5.07
N VAL A 87 -12.42 -1.74 5.58
CA VAL A 87 -11.44 -1.50 6.65
C VAL A 87 -11.79 -2.30 7.90
N ASN A 88 -13.07 -2.33 8.28
CA ASN A 88 -13.53 -3.09 9.46
C ASN A 88 -13.35 -4.60 9.27
N ALA A 89 -13.59 -5.12 8.05
CA ALA A 89 -13.34 -6.51 7.72
C ALA A 89 -11.83 -6.84 7.80
N LEU A 90 -10.98 -5.98 7.23
CA LEU A 90 -9.52 -6.15 7.26
C LEU A 90 -8.94 -6.06 8.67
N LYS A 91 -9.46 -5.18 9.53
CA LYS A 91 -9.06 -5.07 10.94
C LYS A 91 -9.36 -6.33 11.77
N ARG A 92 -10.38 -7.08 11.38
CA ARG A 92 -10.80 -8.34 12.02
C ARG A 92 -10.17 -9.56 11.36
N ASP A 93 -9.33 -9.36 10.34
CA ASP A 93 -8.67 -10.44 9.64
C ASP A 93 -7.65 -11.14 10.56
N SER A 94 -7.51 -12.45 10.38
CA SER A 94 -6.55 -13.22 11.16
C SER A 94 -5.13 -12.88 10.73
N ARG A 95 -4.22 -12.63 11.68
CA ARG A 95 -2.80 -12.35 11.39
C ARG A 95 -2.08 -13.53 10.76
N GLU A 96 -2.52 -14.75 11.06
CA GLU A 96 -1.92 -15.99 10.59
C GLU A 96 -2.34 -16.28 9.14
N THR A 97 -3.64 -16.14 8.84
CA THR A 97 -4.23 -16.60 7.57
C THR A 97 -4.53 -15.48 6.57
N LEU A 98 -4.71 -14.25 7.04
CA LEU A 98 -4.99 -13.05 6.24
C LEU A 98 -6.07 -13.31 5.18
N SER A 99 -7.16 -13.99 5.55
CA SER A 99 -8.13 -14.55 4.61
C SER A 99 -8.92 -13.47 3.88
N VAL A 100 -9.28 -12.39 4.56
CA VAL A 100 -9.96 -11.23 3.95
C VAL A 100 -9.02 -10.56 2.95
N ARG A 101 -7.79 -10.27 3.37
CA ARG A 101 -6.78 -9.66 2.51
C ARG A 101 -6.49 -10.50 1.27
N ARG A 102 -6.32 -11.81 1.43
CA ARG A 102 -6.12 -12.77 0.32
C ARG A 102 -7.28 -12.76 -0.67
N LEU A 103 -8.51 -12.73 -0.15
CA LEU A 103 -9.72 -12.73 -0.98
C LEU A 103 -9.86 -11.43 -1.78
N LEU A 104 -9.67 -10.28 -1.13
CA LEU A 104 -9.68 -8.97 -1.80
C LEU A 104 -8.57 -8.84 -2.85
N GLY A 105 -7.39 -9.42 -2.58
CA GLY A 105 -6.29 -9.51 -3.54
C GLY A 105 -6.63 -10.39 -4.74
N LYS A 106 -7.22 -11.57 -4.52
CA LYS A 106 -7.70 -12.49 -5.58
C LYS A 106 -8.73 -11.81 -6.49
N TRP A 107 -9.61 -10.99 -5.92
CA TRP A 107 -10.59 -10.20 -6.66
C TRP A 107 -10.05 -8.91 -7.28
N ARG A 108 -8.76 -8.61 -7.07
CA ARG A 108 -8.07 -7.44 -7.62
C ARG A 108 -8.79 -6.13 -7.31
N VAL A 109 -9.32 -6.01 -6.09
CA VAL A 109 -10.16 -4.89 -5.66
C VAL A 109 -9.46 -3.53 -5.83
N VAL A 110 -8.14 -3.46 -5.60
CA VAL A 110 -7.36 -2.23 -5.85
C VAL A 110 -7.43 -1.79 -7.31
N ARG A 111 -7.09 -2.69 -8.24
CA ARG A 111 -7.03 -2.39 -9.68
C ARG A 111 -8.41 -2.18 -10.28
N ARG A 112 -9.37 -3.03 -9.89
CA ARG A 112 -10.69 -3.09 -10.54
C ARG A 112 -11.66 -2.06 -9.98
N ASP A 113 -11.57 -1.76 -8.68
CA ASP A 113 -12.60 -1.01 -7.97
C ASP A 113 -12.06 0.26 -7.32
N LEU A 114 -11.05 0.17 -6.44
CA LEU A 114 -10.61 1.30 -5.61
C LEU A 114 -9.86 2.41 -6.37
N VAL A 115 -8.90 2.06 -7.23
CA VAL A 115 -8.18 3.06 -8.04
C VAL A 115 -9.13 3.78 -9.00
N PRO A 116 -9.99 3.08 -9.78
CA PRO A 116 -10.99 3.76 -10.60
C PRO A 116 -11.95 4.65 -9.79
N LEU A 117 -12.40 4.19 -8.62
CA LEU A 117 -13.26 4.99 -7.75
C LEU A 117 -12.56 6.26 -7.27
N ALA A 118 -11.29 6.18 -6.87
CA ALA A 118 -10.51 7.36 -6.48
C ALA A 118 -10.41 8.38 -7.63
N CYS A 119 -10.17 7.92 -8.85
CA CYS A 119 -10.14 8.80 -10.03
C CYS A 119 -11.51 9.42 -10.32
N ILE A 120 -12.61 8.67 -10.18
CA ILE A 120 -13.98 9.20 -10.35
C ILE A 120 -14.27 10.28 -9.30
N VAL A 121 -13.96 10.01 -8.04
CA VAL A 121 -14.16 10.94 -6.92
C VAL A 121 -13.36 12.22 -7.14
N HIS A 122 -12.08 12.10 -7.50
CA HIS A 122 -11.20 13.23 -7.77
C HIS A 122 -11.78 14.18 -8.83
N ASN A 123 -12.28 13.62 -9.94
CA ASN A 123 -12.84 14.36 -11.07
C ASN A 123 -14.33 14.73 -10.91
N SER A 124 -14.97 14.39 -9.79
CA SER A 124 -16.38 14.67 -9.55
C SER A 124 -16.63 16.12 -9.10
N ASN A 125 -17.90 16.53 -9.12
CA ASN A 125 -18.35 17.83 -8.59
C ASN A 125 -18.67 17.78 -7.08
N LEU A 126 -18.20 16.77 -6.35
CA LEU A 126 -18.35 16.70 -4.90
C LEU A 126 -17.62 17.87 -4.22
N SER A 127 -18.05 18.22 -3.01
CA SER A 127 -17.29 19.16 -2.17
C SER A 127 -15.91 18.59 -1.85
N ASP A 128 -14.91 19.45 -1.65
CA ASP A 128 -13.56 18.98 -1.28
C ASP A 128 -13.59 18.10 -0.03
N PHE A 129 -14.41 18.48 0.96
CA PHE A 129 -14.62 17.69 2.17
C PHE A 129 -15.12 16.26 1.88
N ASP A 130 -16.08 16.09 0.98
CA ASP A 130 -16.61 14.77 0.62
C ASP A 130 -15.60 13.96 -0.19
N LYS A 131 -14.85 14.61 -1.09
CA LYS A 131 -13.74 13.98 -1.81
C LYS A 131 -12.70 13.45 -0.84
N ASP A 132 -12.23 14.28 0.08
CA ASP A 132 -11.23 13.94 1.08
C ASP A 132 -11.71 12.80 1.98
N LYS A 133 -12.99 12.82 2.39
CA LYS A 133 -13.59 11.74 3.20
C LYS A 133 -13.53 10.39 2.48
N VAL A 134 -13.88 10.34 1.20
CA VAL A 134 -13.85 9.09 0.43
C VAL A 134 -12.42 8.66 0.16
N LEU A 135 -11.54 9.57 -0.25
CA LEU A 135 -10.12 9.30 -0.51
C LEU A 135 -9.40 8.82 0.75
N PHE A 136 -9.73 9.35 1.93
CA PHE A 136 -9.19 8.89 3.20
C PHE A 136 -9.53 7.42 3.47
N GLU A 137 -10.80 7.02 3.31
CA GLU A 137 -11.21 5.63 3.52
C GLU A 137 -10.64 4.68 2.46
N ILE A 138 -10.59 5.09 1.18
CA ILE A 138 -9.91 4.32 0.13
C ILE A 138 -8.44 4.12 0.48
N THR A 139 -7.75 5.18 0.91
CA THR A 139 -6.33 5.14 1.27
C THR A 139 -6.09 4.13 2.39
N LYS A 140 -6.96 4.07 3.41
CA LYS A 140 -6.85 3.05 4.47
C LYS A 140 -6.92 1.65 3.91
N VAL A 141 -7.91 1.34 3.07
CA VAL A 141 -8.06 -0.01 2.48
C VAL A 141 -6.81 -0.38 1.68
N VAL A 142 -6.33 0.53 0.81
CA VAL A 142 -5.13 0.29 -0.01
C VAL A 142 -3.89 0.09 0.86
N VAL A 143 -3.71 0.88 1.92
CA VAL A 143 -2.60 0.71 2.86
C VAL A 143 -2.63 -0.67 3.49
N TRP A 144 -3.77 -1.13 4.00
CA TRP A 144 -3.92 -2.48 4.56
C TRP A 144 -3.56 -3.58 3.56
N LEU A 145 -3.97 -3.43 2.29
CA LEU A 145 -3.69 -4.41 1.24
C LEU A 145 -2.23 -4.41 0.80
N LEU A 146 -1.50 -3.31 1.01
CA LEU A 146 -0.07 -3.16 0.66
C LEU A 146 0.89 -3.36 1.84
N MET A 147 0.38 -3.55 3.06
CA MET A 147 1.24 -3.73 4.25
C MET A 147 2.24 -4.88 4.04
N PRO A 148 3.53 -4.72 4.41
CA PRO A 148 4.47 -5.83 4.41
C PRO A 148 3.92 -7.03 5.20
N ILE A 149 4.28 -8.23 4.78
CA ILE A 149 3.80 -9.46 5.42
C ILE A 149 4.64 -9.73 6.66
N ASP A 150 3.99 -9.86 7.81
CA ASP A 150 4.64 -10.09 9.09
C ASP A 150 5.19 -11.52 9.23
N PHE A 151 6.00 -11.73 10.27
CA PHE A 151 6.57 -13.04 10.60
C PHE A 151 5.52 -14.05 11.09
N GLU A 152 4.43 -13.57 11.72
CA GLU A 152 3.30 -14.38 12.24
C GLU A 152 2.47 -15.05 11.13
N CYS A 153 2.56 -14.54 9.91
CA CYS A 153 1.83 -15.06 8.75
C CYS A 153 2.38 -16.43 8.31
N ASP A 154 1.48 -17.35 7.95
CA ASP A 154 1.83 -18.70 7.53
C ASP A 154 2.79 -18.69 6.32
N VAL A 155 3.90 -19.43 6.42
CA VAL A 155 4.96 -19.44 5.40
C VAL A 155 4.43 -19.82 4.01
N TRP A 156 3.39 -20.65 3.97
CA TRP A 156 2.77 -21.15 2.74
C TRP A 156 1.92 -20.11 2.01
N ILE A 157 1.35 -19.13 2.71
CA ILE A 157 0.51 -18.09 2.07
C ILE A 157 1.33 -16.87 1.60
N LYS A 158 2.55 -16.69 2.11
CA LYS A 158 3.41 -15.54 1.79
C LYS A 158 3.62 -15.36 0.28
N PRO A 159 3.95 -16.39 -0.52
CA PRO A 159 4.19 -16.18 -1.96
C PRO A 159 2.94 -15.67 -2.70
N SER A 160 1.76 -16.17 -2.33
CA SER A 160 0.49 -15.72 -2.92
C SER A 160 0.21 -14.25 -2.58
N LEU A 161 0.41 -13.87 -1.31
CA LEU A 161 0.24 -12.49 -0.85
C LEU A 161 1.29 -11.53 -1.46
N GLU A 162 2.55 -11.95 -1.60
CA GLU A 162 3.60 -11.16 -2.25
C GLU A 162 3.24 -10.86 -3.71
N LYS A 163 2.76 -11.87 -4.44
CA LYS A 163 2.22 -11.69 -5.79
C LYS A 163 1.04 -10.71 -5.82
N GLN A 164 0.10 -10.83 -4.88
CA GLN A 164 -1.05 -9.90 -4.80
C GLN A 164 -0.62 -8.46 -4.49
N ILE A 165 0.35 -8.26 -3.59
CA ILE A 165 0.94 -6.94 -3.30
C ILE A 165 1.55 -6.36 -4.58
N LEU A 166 2.28 -7.17 -5.35
CA LEU A 166 2.84 -6.73 -6.62
C LEU A 166 1.75 -6.32 -7.62
N GLU A 167 0.71 -7.13 -7.79
CA GLU A 167 -0.43 -6.81 -8.67
C GLU A 167 -1.15 -5.52 -8.24
N CYS A 168 -1.24 -5.26 -6.93
CA CYS A 168 -1.77 -4.01 -6.37
C CYS A 168 -0.89 -2.82 -6.73
N LYS A 169 0.44 -2.94 -6.60
CA LYS A 169 1.39 -1.88 -6.96
C LYS A 169 1.34 -1.55 -8.45
N GLU A 170 1.25 -2.55 -9.30
CA GLU A 170 1.09 -2.38 -10.75
C GLU A 170 -0.17 -1.59 -11.13
N ALA A 171 -1.20 -1.56 -10.29
CA ALA A 171 -2.37 -0.73 -10.52
C ALA A 171 -2.04 0.78 -10.49
N PHE A 172 -0.95 1.16 -9.81
CA PHE A 172 -0.50 2.55 -9.65
C PHE A 172 0.59 2.97 -10.65
N SER A 173 1.22 2.03 -11.35
CA SER A 173 2.29 2.33 -12.31
C SER A 173 1.79 2.69 -13.71
N SER A 174 0.48 2.59 -13.96
CA SER A 174 -0.10 2.93 -15.27
C SER A 174 -0.02 4.44 -15.50
N SER A 175 0.81 4.85 -16.45
CA SER A 175 0.81 6.23 -16.96
C SER A 175 -0.55 6.52 -17.61
N GLY A 176 -1.26 7.53 -17.11
CA GLY A 176 -2.44 8.04 -17.79
C GLY A 176 -2.06 8.57 -19.18
N SER A 177 -2.96 8.41 -20.15
CA SER A 177 -2.92 9.24 -21.36
C SER A 177 -3.15 10.71 -20.99
N SER A 178 -2.80 11.66 -21.86
CA SER A 178 -2.91 13.11 -21.60
C SER A 178 -4.29 13.61 -21.15
N ASN A 179 -5.34 12.80 -21.32
CA ASN A 179 -6.73 13.16 -21.01
C ASN A 179 -7.36 12.26 -19.91
N THR A 180 -6.58 11.38 -19.29
CA THR A 180 -7.05 10.43 -18.27
C THR A 180 -6.27 10.61 -16.99
N CYS A 181 -6.98 10.86 -15.89
CA CYS A 181 -6.44 10.94 -14.55
C CYS A 181 -5.54 9.73 -14.25
N THR A 182 -4.32 9.97 -13.79
CA THR A 182 -3.40 8.88 -13.44
C THR A 182 -3.82 8.23 -12.12
N ALA A 183 -3.45 6.96 -11.91
CA ALA A 183 -3.84 6.24 -10.70
C ALA A 183 -3.34 6.88 -9.39
N LEU A 184 -2.22 7.61 -9.44
CA LEU A 184 -1.61 8.27 -8.27
C LEU A 184 -2.13 9.69 -8.03
N GLU A 185 -2.65 10.35 -9.06
CA GLU A 185 -3.07 11.76 -9.02
C GLU A 185 -4.10 12.05 -7.91
N PRO A 186 -5.16 11.25 -7.68
CA PRO A 186 -6.09 11.49 -6.57
C PRO A 186 -5.41 11.50 -5.20
N PHE A 187 -4.44 10.61 -4.99
CA PHE A 187 -3.76 10.46 -3.71
C PHE A 187 -2.70 11.54 -3.49
N VAL A 188 -2.02 11.95 -4.56
CA VAL A 188 -1.01 13.02 -4.49
C VAL A 188 -1.67 14.39 -4.35
N SER A 189 -2.78 14.64 -5.05
CA SER A 189 -3.59 15.85 -4.85
C SER A 189 -4.13 15.94 -3.42
N TYR A 190 -4.62 14.82 -2.87
CA TYR A 190 -5.05 14.77 -1.47
C TYR A 190 -3.88 15.00 -0.49
N PHE A 191 -2.70 14.44 -0.78
CA PHE A 191 -1.47 14.71 -0.03
C PHE A 191 -1.08 16.19 -0.05
N GLN A 192 -1.11 16.83 -1.21
CA GLN A 192 -0.86 18.27 -1.36
C GLN A 192 -1.82 19.09 -0.48
N SER A 193 -3.12 18.78 -0.52
CA SER A 193 -4.10 19.47 0.32
C SER A 193 -3.82 19.30 1.83
N CYS A 194 -3.35 18.12 2.25
CA CYS A 194 -2.94 17.90 3.64
C CYS A 194 -1.68 18.70 4.01
N VAL A 195 -0.70 18.80 3.10
CA VAL A 195 0.52 19.62 3.30
C VAL A 195 0.15 21.10 3.41
N GLU A 196 -0.68 21.61 2.50
CA GLU A 196 -1.18 22.99 2.55
C GLU A 196 -1.95 23.28 3.83
N PHE A 197 -2.85 22.39 4.23
CA PHE A 197 -3.58 22.51 5.49
C PHE A 197 -2.63 22.62 6.68
N ARG A 198 -1.57 21.81 6.72
CA ARG A 198 -0.55 21.86 7.78
C ARG A 198 0.24 23.17 7.77
N LEU A 199 0.65 23.65 6.59
CA LEU A 199 1.46 24.85 6.43
C LEU A 199 0.67 26.15 6.61
N SER A 200 -0.66 26.10 6.47
CA SER A 200 -1.54 27.27 6.60
C SER A 200 -1.51 27.94 7.98
N GLY A 201 -0.85 27.33 8.97
CA GLY A 201 -0.63 27.96 10.28
C GLY A 201 -1.89 28.11 11.12
N LEU A 202 -3.03 27.53 10.70
CA LEU A 202 -4.31 27.56 11.43
C LEU A 202 -4.10 27.19 12.90
N ASP A 203 -4.69 27.98 13.81
CA ASP A 203 -4.54 27.82 15.25
C ASP A 203 -5.02 26.43 15.71
N ALA A 204 -4.44 25.92 16.80
CA ALA A 204 -4.76 24.59 17.34
C ALA A 204 -6.27 24.37 17.60
N THR A 205 -7.04 25.45 17.80
CA THR A 205 -8.50 25.46 17.94
C THR A 205 -9.25 25.30 16.62
N GLU A 206 -8.73 25.80 15.50
CA GLU A 206 -9.31 25.59 14.16
C GLU A 206 -8.98 24.20 13.60
N ARG A 207 -7.93 23.57 14.14
CA ARG A 207 -7.57 22.17 13.89
C ARG A 207 -8.44 21.15 14.65
N GLN A 208 -9.52 21.55 15.32
CA GLN A 208 -10.41 20.61 16.04
C GLN A 208 -11.67 20.20 15.27
N GLY A 209 -11.81 20.61 14.00
CA GLY A 209 -12.95 20.21 13.16
C GLY A 209 -12.79 18.88 12.43
N ASN A 210 -13.86 18.41 11.79
CA ASN A 210 -13.87 17.21 10.93
C ASN A 210 -12.80 17.28 9.82
N SER A 211 -12.45 18.49 9.35
CA SER A 211 -11.38 18.69 8.37
C SER A 211 -10.01 18.26 8.90
N ALA A 212 -9.73 18.45 10.19
CA ALA A 212 -8.45 18.03 10.77
C ALA A 212 -8.33 16.50 10.93
N ALA A 213 -9.45 15.78 11.07
CA ALA A 213 -9.44 14.32 11.03
C ALA A 213 -9.09 13.80 9.63
N LEU A 214 -9.46 14.54 8.58
CA LEU A 214 -9.24 14.20 7.18
C LEU A 214 -7.99 14.85 6.56
N LYS A 215 -7.41 15.90 7.15
CA LYS A 215 -6.24 16.62 6.59
C LYS A 215 -5.09 16.80 7.57
N GLY A 216 -5.28 16.42 8.83
CA GLY A 216 -4.27 16.54 9.86
C GLY A 216 -3.21 15.45 9.79
N ASP A 217 -2.42 15.35 10.85
CA ASP A 217 -1.22 14.51 10.92
C ASP A 217 -1.50 13.03 10.64
N ASN A 218 -2.65 12.53 11.07
CA ASN A 218 -3.06 11.14 10.81
C ASN A 218 -3.26 10.86 9.31
N ALA A 219 -3.80 11.84 8.55
CA ALA A 219 -3.97 11.70 7.11
C ALA A 219 -2.63 11.76 6.38
N LEU A 220 -1.74 12.66 6.79
CA LEU A 220 -0.37 12.72 6.27
C LEU A 220 0.42 11.44 6.57
N GLU A 221 0.37 10.93 7.80
CA GLU A 221 1.03 9.66 8.18
C GLU A 221 0.47 8.48 7.38
N LEU A 222 -0.84 8.45 7.13
CA LEU A 222 -1.48 7.43 6.30
C LEU A 222 -1.02 7.49 4.84
N LEU A 223 -0.98 8.70 4.24
CA LEU A 223 -0.52 8.90 2.86
C LEU A 223 0.98 8.59 2.70
N LEU A 224 1.82 9.04 3.63
CA LEU A 224 3.23 8.67 3.65
C LEU A 224 3.41 7.15 3.78
N THR A 225 2.57 6.48 4.58
CA THR A 225 2.56 5.02 4.66
C THR A 225 2.16 4.37 3.34
N LEU A 226 1.16 4.91 2.63
CA LEU A 226 0.79 4.46 1.28
C LEU A 226 1.99 4.54 0.33
N PHE A 227 2.60 5.72 0.20
CA PHE A 227 3.72 5.93 -0.72
C PHE A 227 4.93 5.06 -0.36
N ARG A 228 5.25 4.95 0.93
CA ARG A 228 6.29 4.03 1.43
C ARG A 228 5.99 2.59 1.03
N ASN A 229 4.76 2.12 1.23
CA ASN A 229 4.37 0.75 0.91
C ASN A 229 4.40 0.49 -0.61
N LEU A 230 3.98 1.45 -1.43
CA LEU A 230 4.08 1.38 -2.89
C LEU A 230 5.53 1.20 -3.37
N LEU A 231 6.46 1.97 -2.79
CA LEU A 231 7.89 1.92 -3.13
C LEU A 231 8.64 0.75 -2.45
N HIS A 232 8.07 0.14 -1.42
CA HIS A 232 8.75 -0.92 -0.67
C HIS A 232 8.82 -2.24 -1.45
N LEU A 233 9.99 -2.63 -1.95
CA LEU A 233 10.20 -3.97 -2.50
C LEU A 233 10.42 -5.00 -1.37
N PRO A 234 9.74 -6.16 -1.37
CA PRO A 234 10.08 -7.26 -0.46
C PRO A 234 11.58 -7.58 -0.51
N VAL A 235 12.16 -7.93 0.65
CA VAL A 235 13.61 -8.14 0.77
C VAL A 235 14.02 -9.54 0.30
N VAL A 236 13.11 -10.53 0.39
CA VAL A 236 13.39 -11.92 0.07
C VAL A 236 12.34 -12.43 -0.89
N TRP A 237 12.61 -12.31 -2.19
CA TRP A 237 11.78 -12.94 -3.20
C TRP A 237 12.39 -14.31 -3.47
N LYS A 238 11.67 -15.37 -3.10
CA LYS A 238 12.09 -16.74 -3.45
C LYS A 238 11.90 -17.01 -4.95
N ASP A 239 10.94 -16.33 -5.56
CA ASP A 239 10.60 -16.44 -6.98
C ASP A 239 11.35 -15.37 -7.80
N THR A 240 12.20 -15.84 -8.70
CA THR A 240 13.01 -14.99 -9.60
C THR A 240 12.16 -14.16 -10.55
N GLU A 241 11.06 -14.70 -11.09
CA GLU A 241 10.21 -13.97 -12.05
C GLU A 241 9.53 -12.80 -11.37
N GLN A 242 8.94 -13.07 -10.21
CA GLN A 242 8.36 -12.04 -9.38
C GLN A 242 9.42 -10.98 -9.08
N ARG A 243 10.62 -11.37 -8.61
CA ARG A 243 11.69 -10.43 -8.26
C ARG A 243 12.01 -9.47 -9.41
N MET A 244 12.14 -10.00 -10.62
CA MET A 244 12.39 -9.20 -11.81
C MET A 244 11.23 -8.25 -12.13
N ARG A 245 9.98 -8.71 -12.02
CA ARG A 245 8.81 -7.81 -12.14
C ARG A 245 8.88 -6.67 -11.12
N GLY A 246 9.16 -6.95 -9.85
CA GLY A 246 9.31 -5.93 -8.81
C GLY A 246 10.39 -4.90 -9.12
N ILE A 247 11.57 -5.36 -9.53
CA ILE A 247 12.69 -4.49 -9.92
C ILE A 247 12.31 -3.60 -11.10
N SER A 248 11.63 -4.15 -12.11
CA SER A 248 11.17 -3.38 -13.28
C SER A 248 10.04 -2.40 -12.97
N LEU A 249 9.19 -2.72 -11.99
CA LEU A 249 8.04 -1.90 -11.60
C LEU A 249 8.46 -0.65 -10.82
N HIS A 250 9.53 -0.74 -10.04
CA HIS A 250 9.95 0.33 -9.14
C HIS A 250 10.29 1.65 -9.86
N PRO A 251 11.13 1.67 -10.91
CA PRO A 251 11.36 2.90 -11.70
C PRO A 251 10.07 3.49 -12.29
N SER A 252 9.14 2.65 -12.74
CA SER A 252 7.85 3.10 -13.27
C SER A 252 6.99 3.79 -12.21
N LEU A 253 6.98 3.28 -10.97
CA LEU A 253 6.29 3.92 -9.85
C LEU A 253 6.95 5.25 -9.46
N VAL A 254 8.28 5.29 -9.40
CA VAL A 254 9.02 6.54 -9.11
C VAL A 254 8.73 7.59 -10.19
N SER A 255 8.77 7.20 -11.46
CA SER A 255 8.42 8.07 -12.59
C SER A 255 6.97 8.56 -12.52
N ALA A 256 6.02 7.67 -12.19
CA ALA A 256 4.62 8.05 -12.04
C ALA A 256 4.40 9.04 -10.89
N LEU A 257 5.09 8.88 -9.75
CA LEU A 257 5.08 9.86 -8.65
C LEU A 257 5.65 11.22 -9.07
N GLN A 258 6.75 11.22 -9.85
CA GLN A 258 7.34 12.45 -10.38
C GLN A 258 6.38 13.18 -11.33
N GLN A 259 5.63 12.46 -12.16
CA GLN A 259 4.68 13.04 -13.12
C GLN A 259 3.49 13.75 -12.47
N VAL A 260 3.18 13.44 -11.21
CA VAL A 260 2.08 14.06 -10.44
C VAL A 260 2.59 14.99 -9.34
N ASP A 261 3.84 15.47 -9.45
CA ASP A 261 4.45 16.44 -8.53
C ASP A 261 4.48 16.00 -7.05
N PHE A 262 4.54 14.68 -6.80
CA PHE A 262 4.65 14.15 -5.45
C PHE A 262 5.91 14.68 -4.74
N PHE A 263 7.07 14.61 -5.41
CA PHE A 263 8.35 14.96 -4.80
C PHE A 263 8.46 16.45 -4.46
N GLN A 264 7.82 17.33 -5.24
CA GLN A 264 7.77 18.76 -4.94
C GLN A 264 7.03 19.00 -3.61
N SER A 265 5.86 18.39 -3.48
CA SER A 265 5.02 18.46 -2.28
C SER A 265 5.70 17.84 -1.06
N PHE A 266 6.41 16.74 -1.29
CA PHE A 266 7.22 16.06 -0.30
C PHE A 266 8.35 16.98 0.21
N ILE A 267 9.10 17.64 -0.67
CA ILE A 267 10.16 18.58 -0.27
C ILE A 267 9.59 19.75 0.52
N VAL A 268 8.47 20.33 0.08
CA VAL A 268 7.78 21.44 0.76
C VAL A 268 7.39 21.07 2.19
N LEU A 269 6.95 19.84 2.42
CA LEU A 269 6.61 19.34 3.75
C LEU A 269 7.81 19.40 4.72
N PHE A 270 9.06 19.26 4.24
CA PHE A 270 10.28 19.20 5.05
C PHE A 270 11.23 20.40 4.89
N SER A 271 10.85 21.45 4.15
CA SER A 271 11.76 22.56 3.83
C SER A 271 11.86 23.65 4.90
N GLY A 272 10.97 23.68 5.90
CA GLY A 272 10.96 24.67 6.99
C GLY A 272 11.35 24.08 8.35
N SER A 273 12.21 24.78 9.12
CA SER A 273 12.58 24.39 10.50
C SER A 273 11.34 24.16 11.37
N ASP A 274 10.40 25.09 11.32
CA ASP A 274 9.20 25.10 12.16
C ASP A 274 8.24 23.97 11.75
N ALA A 275 8.18 23.66 10.45
CA ALA A 275 7.35 22.58 9.91
C ALA A 275 7.85 21.20 10.38
N VAL A 276 9.17 21.01 10.43
CA VAL A 276 9.83 19.78 10.88
C VAL A 276 9.79 19.65 12.41
N GLU A 277 9.98 20.73 13.17
CA GLU A 277 9.89 20.71 14.63
C GLU A 277 8.51 20.30 15.14
N MET A 278 7.45 20.61 14.38
CA MET A 278 6.09 20.20 14.70
C MET A 278 5.76 18.75 14.28
N MET A 279 6.67 18.01 13.63
CA MET A 279 6.38 16.65 13.19
C MET A 279 6.61 15.61 14.29
N SER A 280 5.73 14.62 14.30
CA SER A 280 5.95 13.43 15.10
C SER A 280 7.20 12.70 14.59
N ASN A 281 8.00 12.11 15.50
CA ASN A 281 9.10 11.22 15.13
C ASN A 281 8.66 10.07 14.20
N GLY A 282 7.38 9.68 14.26
CA GLY A 282 6.78 8.68 13.38
C GLY A 282 6.69 9.19 11.93
N MET A 283 6.22 10.42 11.74
CA MET A 283 6.10 11.06 10.42
C MET A 283 7.47 11.27 9.78
N ILE A 284 8.46 11.75 10.54
CA ILE A 284 9.85 11.89 10.07
C ILE A 284 10.42 10.54 9.63
N SER A 285 10.22 9.50 10.45
CA SER A 285 10.68 8.13 10.11
C SER A 285 10.03 7.61 8.83
N LEU A 286 8.73 7.82 8.66
CA LEU A 286 8.02 7.44 7.42
C LEU A 286 8.57 8.19 6.21
N ALA A 287 8.81 9.49 6.34
CA ALA A 287 9.35 10.30 5.26
C ALA A 287 10.74 9.81 4.83
N VAL A 288 11.65 9.63 5.79
CA VAL A 288 12.99 9.09 5.52
C VAL A 288 12.91 7.71 4.86
N GLN A 289 12.00 6.84 5.30
CA GLN A 289 11.77 5.55 4.66
C GLN A 289 11.24 5.68 3.24
N THR A 290 10.27 6.55 2.98
CA THR A 290 9.75 6.81 1.64
C THR A 290 10.87 7.27 0.71
N LEU A 291 11.69 8.23 1.15
CA LEU A 291 12.82 8.74 0.38
C LEU A 291 13.88 7.65 0.12
N ALA A 292 14.23 6.87 1.14
CA ALA A 292 15.17 5.77 1.02
C ALA A 292 14.65 4.70 0.04
N MET A 293 13.35 4.42 0.03
CA MET A 293 12.75 3.47 -0.90
C MET A 293 12.78 4.00 -2.34
N THR A 294 12.56 5.30 -2.57
CA THR A 294 12.67 5.93 -3.90
C THR A 294 14.01 5.60 -4.57
N PHE A 295 15.12 5.77 -3.85
CA PHE A 295 16.47 5.60 -4.38
C PHE A 295 17.06 4.20 -4.17
N ARG A 296 16.29 3.23 -3.65
CA ARG A 296 16.82 1.92 -3.24
C ARG A 296 17.51 1.11 -4.34
N LEU A 297 17.13 1.33 -5.60
CA LEU A 297 17.70 0.62 -6.76
C LEU A 297 18.76 1.42 -7.52
N VAL A 298 19.13 2.61 -7.04
CA VAL A 298 20.07 3.51 -7.73
C VAL A 298 21.35 3.58 -6.92
N GLU A 299 22.50 3.37 -7.58
CA GLU A 299 23.77 3.55 -6.88
C GLU A 299 24.08 5.05 -6.71
N PRO A 300 24.59 5.50 -5.55
CA PRO A 300 24.89 6.91 -5.33
C PRO A 300 25.84 7.52 -6.37
N GLY A 301 26.76 6.71 -6.92
CA GLY A 301 27.67 7.16 -7.97
C GLY A 301 26.98 7.45 -9.31
N GLU A 302 25.91 6.72 -9.63
CA GLU A 302 25.11 6.97 -10.84
C GLU A 302 24.29 8.26 -10.72
N LEU A 303 23.72 8.51 -9.53
CA LEU A 303 23.02 9.77 -9.22
C LEU A 303 23.94 10.99 -9.30
N ALA A 304 25.17 10.88 -8.81
CA ALA A 304 26.11 11.99 -8.81
C ALA A 304 26.68 12.32 -10.19
N ALA A 305 26.56 11.40 -11.15
CA ALA A 305 27.04 11.56 -12.52
C ALA A 305 25.97 12.08 -13.49
N ALA A 306 24.70 12.07 -13.09
CA ALA A 306 23.56 12.58 -13.85
C ALA A 306 23.34 14.09 -13.62
#